data_AF-A0A1G3R3Z0-F1
#
_entry.id   AF-A0A1G3R3Z0-F1
#
_cell.length_a   1.000
_cell.length_b   1.000
_cell.length_c   1.000
_cell.angle_alpha   90.00
_cell.angle_beta   90.00
_cell.angle_gamma   90.00
#
_symmetry.space_group_name_H-M   'P 1'
#
loop_
_entity.id
_entity.type
_entity.pdbx_description
1 polymer ?
#
loop_
_entity_poly.entity_id
_entity_poly.type
_entity_poly.pdbx_seq_one_letter_code
_entity_poly.pdbx_strand_id
1 'polypeptide(L)'
;MISLSRHDPGGAVGHFSRALRECPVARKRDLARLLYYLGMALRRLGFPNSAVRTWITSQRARRHRQTRELIQRFANGYGMARQLSGDLDDWQAFYAIHTKRYLRCFGKRAFSSADERCMLADIIRDSWLTLRESGTLEGKSTAEKSVLFQATNIDFPLFHQARDPVVRVDFRTGERLCAESPCFCGSGLPFLACCGRTPGEDELETGFF
;
A
#
# COMPACT_ATOMS: atom_id res chain seq x y z
N MET A 1 -12.87 -23.31 -11.50
CA MET A 1 -12.51 -23.14 -10.07
C MET A 1 -11.47 -24.17 -9.58
N ILE A 2 -10.72 -24.84 -10.48
CA ILE A 2 -9.90 -26.03 -10.18
C ILE A 2 -8.43 -25.68 -9.81
N SER A 3 -7.91 -24.53 -10.21
CA SER A 3 -6.48 -24.20 -10.00
C SER A 3 -6.13 -23.86 -8.55
N LEU A 4 -7.06 -23.28 -7.77
CA LEU A 4 -6.86 -23.06 -6.33
C LEU A 4 -6.79 -24.36 -5.52
N SER A 5 -7.50 -25.40 -5.96
CA SER A 5 -7.48 -26.74 -5.35
C SER A 5 -6.24 -27.56 -5.73
N ARG A 6 -5.52 -27.19 -6.78
CA ARG A 6 -4.32 -27.91 -7.26
C ARG A 6 -2.99 -27.33 -6.76
N HIS A 7 -3.03 -26.42 -5.77
CA HIS A 7 -1.84 -25.73 -5.26
C HIS A 7 -1.00 -25.01 -6.35
N ASP A 8 -1.62 -24.59 -7.45
CA ASP A 8 -0.98 -23.79 -8.49
C ASP A 8 -1.43 -22.31 -8.38
N PRO A 9 -0.78 -21.51 -7.52
CA PRO A 9 -1.12 -20.10 -7.36
C PRO A 9 -0.75 -19.28 -8.60
N GLY A 10 0.25 -19.69 -9.39
CA GLY A 10 0.66 -19.02 -10.63
C GLY A 10 -0.41 -19.09 -11.71
N GLY A 11 -0.87 -20.30 -12.04
CA GLY A 11 -1.98 -20.48 -12.97
C GLY A 11 -3.27 -19.83 -12.47
N ALA A 12 -3.53 -19.85 -11.16
CA ALA A 12 -4.67 -19.15 -10.57
C ALA A 12 -4.64 -17.63 -10.83
N VAL A 13 -3.48 -16.97 -10.66
CA VAL A 13 -3.32 -15.54 -11.00
C VAL A 13 -3.62 -15.30 -12.48
N GLY A 14 -3.08 -16.13 -13.38
CA GLY A 14 -3.35 -16.02 -14.82
C GLY A 14 -4.84 -16.11 -15.15
N HIS A 15 -5.53 -17.10 -14.60
CA HIS A 15 -6.97 -17.29 -14.81
C HIS A 15 -7.81 -16.14 -14.25
N PHE A 16 -7.56 -15.71 -13.00
CA PHE A 16 -8.33 -14.62 -12.41
C PHE A 16 -8.06 -13.28 -13.09
N SER A 17 -6.82 -13.02 -13.51
CA SER A 17 -6.47 -11.79 -14.23
C SER A 17 -7.13 -11.72 -15.61
N ARG A 18 -7.25 -12.85 -16.30
CA ARG A 18 -8.03 -12.93 -17.55
C ARG A 18 -9.52 -12.71 -17.29
N ALA A 19 -10.08 -13.41 -16.32
CA ALA A 19 -11.50 -13.28 -15.97
C ALA A 19 -11.87 -11.84 -15.55
N LEU A 20 -10.97 -11.13 -14.86
CA LEU A 20 -11.18 -9.72 -14.49
C LEU A 20 -11.25 -8.79 -15.70
N ARG A 21 -10.44 -9.03 -16.74
CA ARG A 21 -10.48 -8.25 -17.99
C ARG A 21 -11.78 -8.45 -18.76
N GLU A 22 -12.36 -9.65 -18.67
CA GLU A 22 -13.60 -10.01 -19.35
C GLU A 22 -14.86 -9.71 -18.50
N CYS A 23 -14.73 -9.38 -17.21
CA CYS A 23 -15.85 -9.19 -16.30
C CYS A 23 -16.46 -7.78 -16.43
N PRO A 24 -17.76 -7.64 -16.78
CA PRO A 24 -18.41 -6.34 -16.82
C PRO A 24 -18.47 -5.70 -15.43
N VAL A 25 -18.18 -4.39 -15.35
CA VAL A 25 -18.20 -3.62 -14.10
C VAL A 25 -19.57 -3.63 -13.41
N ALA A 26 -20.65 -3.81 -14.19
CA ALA A 26 -22.01 -3.97 -13.66
C ALA A 26 -22.18 -5.21 -12.77
N ARG A 27 -21.40 -6.28 -13.00
CA ARG A 27 -21.45 -7.53 -12.23
C ARG A 27 -20.61 -7.44 -10.96
N LYS A 28 -20.93 -6.48 -10.09
CA LYS A 28 -20.18 -6.16 -8.85
C LYS A 28 -19.91 -7.38 -7.96
N ARG A 29 -20.85 -8.33 -7.88
CA ARG A 29 -20.69 -9.59 -7.11
C ARG A 29 -19.55 -10.44 -7.66
N ASP A 30 -19.51 -10.63 -8.97
CA ASP A 30 -18.53 -11.50 -9.62
C ASP A 30 -17.17 -10.82 -9.63
N LEU A 31 -17.13 -9.52 -9.92
CA LEU A 31 -15.93 -8.69 -9.80
C LEU A 31 -15.31 -8.80 -8.40
N ALA A 32 -16.11 -8.61 -7.34
CA ALA A 32 -15.62 -8.72 -5.97
C ALA A 32 -15.08 -10.12 -5.65
N ARG A 33 -15.73 -11.19 -6.16
CA ARG A 33 -15.29 -12.58 -5.97
C ARG A 33 -14.00 -12.89 -6.71
N LEU A 34 -13.85 -12.41 -7.94
CA LEU A 34 -12.61 -12.55 -8.72
C LEU A 34 -11.44 -11.85 -8.02
N LEU A 35 -11.64 -10.61 -7.57
CA LEU A 35 -10.64 -9.85 -6.82
C LEU A 35 -10.28 -10.55 -5.49
N TYR A 36 -11.26 -11.09 -4.77
CA TYR A 36 -11.02 -11.84 -3.54
C TYR A 36 -10.04 -13.00 -3.74
N TYR A 37 -10.30 -13.84 -4.74
CA TYR A 37 -9.46 -14.99 -5.03
C TYR A 37 -8.13 -14.63 -5.70
N LEU A 38 -8.09 -13.57 -6.51
CA LEU A 38 -6.83 -13.04 -7.03
C LEU A 38 -5.91 -12.61 -5.87
N GLY A 39 -6.43 -11.90 -4.87
CA GLY A 39 -5.65 -11.53 -3.69
C GLY A 39 -5.12 -12.74 -2.93
N MET A 40 -5.93 -13.81 -2.81
CA MET A 40 -5.47 -15.09 -2.22
C MET A 40 -4.33 -15.73 -3.02
N ALA A 41 -4.39 -15.71 -4.35
CA ALA A 41 -3.36 -16.24 -5.23
C ALA A 41 -2.07 -15.40 -5.17
N LEU A 42 -2.18 -14.07 -5.22
CA LEU A 42 -1.05 -13.14 -5.09
C LEU A 42 -0.31 -13.32 -3.76
N ARG A 43 -1.05 -13.45 -2.65
CA ARG A 43 -0.44 -13.71 -1.34
C ARG A 43 0.34 -15.02 -1.32
N ARG A 44 -0.19 -16.08 -1.95
CA ARG A 44 0.50 -17.38 -2.05
C ARG A 44 1.75 -17.34 -2.94
N LEU A 45 1.83 -16.39 -3.87
CA LEU A 45 3.01 -16.17 -4.72
C LEU A 45 4.07 -15.26 -4.09
N GLY A 46 3.83 -14.72 -2.89
CA GLY A 46 4.77 -13.81 -2.24
C GLY A 46 4.59 -12.33 -2.60
N PHE A 47 3.41 -11.93 -3.10
CA PHE A 47 3.06 -10.52 -3.36
C PHE A 47 2.03 -10.00 -2.35
N PRO A 48 2.40 -9.81 -1.08
CA PRO A 48 1.44 -9.55 -0.02
C PRO A 48 0.82 -8.14 -0.09
N ASN A 49 1.53 -7.10 -0.53
CA ASN A 49 0.93 -5.76 -0.63
C ASN A 49 -0.01 -5.67 -1.84
N SER A 50 0.36 -6.29 -2.96
CA SER A 50 -0.52 -6.46 -4.11
C SER A 50 -1.79 -7.24 -3.73
N ALA A 51 -1.69 -8.24 -2.87
CA ALA A 51 -2.86 -8.95 -2.32
C ALA A 51 -3.76 -8.03 -1.49
N VAL A 52 -3.18 -7.25 -0.56
CA VAL A 52 -3.91 -6.27 0.26
C VAL A 52 -4.64 -5.25 -0.62
N ARG A 53 -3.96 -4.66 -1.61
CA ARG A 53 -4.58 -3.74 -2.59
C ARG A 53 -5.75 -4.40 -3.31
N THR A 54 -5.59 -5.65 -3.71
CA THR A 54 -6.63 -6.40 -4.44
C THR A 54 -7.86 -6.64 -3.56
N TRP A 55 -7.68 -6.97 -2.28
CA TRP A 55 -8.79 -7.09 -1.33
C TRP A 55 -9.47 -5.77 -1.02
N ILE A 56 -8.72 -4.67 -0.90
CA ILE A 56 -9.30 -3.32 -0.76
C ILE A 56 -10.18 -3.00 -1.97
N THR A 57 -9.72 -3.33 -3.18
CA THR A 57 -10.51 -3.16 -4.41
C THR A 57 -11.75 -4.06 -4.42
N SER A 58 -11.63 -5.31 -3.96
CA SER A 58 -12.77 -6.22 -3.78
C SER A 58 -13.82 -5.62 -2.85
N GLN A 59 -13.39 -5.11 -1.69
CA GLN A 59 -14.24 -4.48 -0.69
C GLN A 59 -14.91 -3.20 -1.21
N ARG A 60 -14.23 -2.43 -2.07
CA ARG A 60 -14.79 -1.27 -2.76
C ARG A 60 -15.87 -1.66 -3.78
N ALA A 61 -15.63 -2.73 -4.54
CA ALA A 61 -16.59 -3.22 -5.52
C ALA A 61 -17.88 -3.73 -4.86
N ARG A 62 -17.74 -4.45 -3.74
CA ARG A 62 -18.86 -4.89 -2.90
C ARG A 62 -18.39 -5.10 -1.47
N ARG A 63 -19.02 -4.41 -0.52
CA ARG A 63 -18.77 -4.63 0.91
C ARG A 63 -19.10 -6.07 1.28
N HIS A 64 -18.11 -6.79 1.80
CA HIS A 64 -18.30 -8.18 2.19
C HIS A 64 -17.52 -8.45 3.48
N ARG A 65 -18.19 -9.04 4.47
CA ARG A 65 -17.60 -9.29 5.80
C ARG A 65 -16.29 -10.08 5.70
N GLN A 66 -16.28 -11.16 4.91
CA GLN A 66 -15.09 -11.99 4.74
C GLN A 66 -13.90 -11.22 4.13
N THR A 67 -14.15 -10.33 3.16
CA THR A 67 -13.07 -9.49 2.58
C THR A 67 -12.53 -8.51 3.63
N ARG A 68 -13.42 -7.92 4.43
CA ARG A 68 -13.03 -7.04 5.55
C ARG A 68 -12.19 -7.79 6.58
N GLU A 69 -12.57 -9.00 6.96
CA GLU A 69 -11.83 -9.84 7.90
C GLU A 69 -10.43 -10.20 7.36
N LEU A 70 -10.30 -10.48 6.06
CA LEU A 70 -8.98 -10.67 5.43
C LEU A 70 -8.11 -9.41 5.51
N ILE A 71 -8.67 -8.24 5.19
CA ILE A 71 -7.94 -6.96 5.28
C ILE A 71 -7.52 -6.72 6.73
N GLN A 72 -8.41 -6.90 7.70
CA GLN A 72 -8.08 -6.75 9.13
C GLN A 72 -7.02 -7.74 9.62
N ARG A 73 -6.93 -8.92 9.00
CA ARG A 73 -5.92 -9.92 9.35
C ARG A 73 -4.55 -9.63 8.73
N PHE A 74 -4.53 -9.14 7.49
CA PHE A 74 -3.31 -9.08 6.68
C PHE A 74 -2.82 -7.67 6.36
N ALA A 75 -3.59 -6.62 6.66
CA ALA A 75 -3.16 -5.25 6.48
C ALA A 75 -2.75 -4.61 7.82
N ASN A 76 -1.72 -3.77 7.80
CA ASN A 76 -1.36 -2.89 8.91
C ASN A 76 -2.11 -1.55 8.82
N GLY A 77 -1.89 -0.66 9.79
CA GLY A 77 -2.57 0.63 9.87
C GLY A 77 -2.22 1.59 8.72
N TYR A 78 -1.14 1.32 7.97
CA TYR A 78 -0.73 2.10 6.79
C TYR A 78 -1.35 1.60 5.48
N GLY A 79 -2.18 0.53 5.54
CA GLY A 79 -2.77 -0.10 4.36
C GLY A 79 -1.80 -0.96 3.55
N MET A 80 -0.68 -1.38 4.16
CA MET A 80 0.30 -2.32 3.62
C MET A 80 0.12 -3.70 4.25
N ALA A 81 0.84 -4.70 3.75
CA ALA A 81 0.90 -6.03 4.33
C ALA A 81 1.49 -5.98 5.74
N ARG A 82 0.76 -6.54 6.70
CA ARG A 82 1.14 -6.61 8.11
C ARG A 82 2.44 -7.40 8.29
N GLN A 83 3.38 -6.81 9.03
CA GLN A 83 4.65 -7.39 9.42
C GLN A 83 4.53 -8.15 10.76
N LEU A 84 5.65 -8.70 11.23
CA LEU A 84 5.71 -9.45 12.49
C LEU A 84 5.52 -8.56 13.74
N SER A 85 5.79 -7.26 13.63
CA SER A 85 5.65 -6.30 14.71
C SER A 85 5.24 -4.91 14.18
N GLY A 86 4.72 -4.07 15.08
CA GLY A 86 4.39 -2.68 14.76
C GLY A 86 5.61 -1.85 14.35
N ASP A 87 6.77 -2.12 14.96
CA ASP A 87 8.04 -1.48 14.57
C ASP A 87 8.43 -1.79 13.12
N LEU A 88 8.21 -3.03 12.68
CA LEU A 88 8.47 -3.43 11.29
C LEU A 88 7.43 -2.85 10.33
N ASP A 89 6.17 -2.70 10.77
CA ASP A 89 5.15 -1.98 10.00
C ASP A 89 5.53 -0.50 9.81
N ASP A 90 6.05 0.15 10.86
CA ASP A 90 6.50 1.54 10.84
C ASP A 90 7.72 1.71 9.93
N TRP A 91 8.72 0.84 10.05
CA TRP A 91 9.89 0.81 9.16
C TRP A 91 9.46 0.64 7.70
N GLN A 92 8.60 -0.35 7.43
CA GLN A 92 8.08 -0.57 6.08
C GLN A 92 7.38 0.67 5.52
N ALA A 93 6.60 1.36 6.35
CA ALA A 93 5.88 2.57 5.95
C ALA A 93 6.85 3.71 5.62
N PHE A 94 7.82 3.94 6.50
CA PHE A 94 8.85 4.95 6.32
C PHE A 94 9.63 4.69 5.02
N TYR A 95 10.12 3.48 4.84
CA TYR A 95 10.86 3.06 3.65
C TYR A 95 10.05 3.27 2.36
N ALA A 96 8.80 2.82 2.35
CA ALA A 96 7.94 2.93 1.18
C ALA A 96 7.55 4.38 0.85
N ILE A 97 7.33 5.25 1.85
CA ILE A 97 7.03 6.68 1.65
C ILE A 97 8.21 7.37 0.95
N HIS A 98 9.42 7.13 1.43
CA HIS A 98 10.63 7.76 0.89
C HIS A 98 11.03 7.17 -0.45
N THR A 99 10.87 5.86 -0.64
CA THR A 99 11.06 5.20 -1.94
C THR A 99 10.09 5.72 -2.99
N LYS A 100 8.79 5.82 -2.65
CA LYS A 100 7.79 6.41 -3.54
C LYS A 100 8.16 7.85 -3.92
N ARG A 101 8.64 8.64 -2.95
CA ARG A 101 9.07 10.02 -3.20
C ARG A 101 10.23 10.06 -4.18
N TYR A 102 11.27 9.28 -3.92
CA TYR A 102 12.42 9.14 -4.80
C TYR A 102 12.01 8.78 -6.23
N LEU A 103 11.25 7.70 -6.42
CA LEU A 103 10.84 7.25 -7.75
C LEU A 103 10.03 8.33 -8.49
N ARG A 104 9.10 9.02 -7.81
CA ARG A 104 8.31 10.09 -8.43
C ARG A 104 9.15 11.30 -8.83
N CYS A 105 10.12 11.70 -8.01
CA CYS A 105 11.00 12.83 -8.30
C CYS A 105 11.81 12.62 -9.58
N PHE A 106 12.21 11.38 -9.87
CA PHE A 106 12.93 11.04 -11.11
C PHE A 106 12.01 10.63 -12.27
N GLY A 107 10.68 10.72 -12.10
CA GLY A 107 9.73 10.23 -13.10
C GLY A 107 9.81 8.71 -13.35
N LYS A 108 10.40 7.96 -12.41
CA LYS A 108 10.55 6.51 -12.50
C LYS A 108 9.31 5.80 -11.96
N ARG A 109 8.99 4.67 -12.58
CA ARG A 109 7.96 3.75 -12.07
C ARG A 109 8.55 2.61 -11.26
N ALA A 110 9.83 2.29 -11.41
CA ALA A 110 10.51 1.27 -10.65
C ALA A 110 12.01 1.59 -10.57
N PHE A 111 12.73 0.86 -9.72
CA PHE A 111 14.20 0.90 -9.69
C PHE A 111 14.78 0.45 -11.03
N SER A 112 15.88 1.09 -11.42
CA SER A 112 16.65 0.79 -12.64
C SER A 112 17.69 -0.31 -12.39
N SER A 113 18.20 -0.43 -11.16
CA SER A 113 19.17 -1.46 -10.79
C SER A 113 19.05 -1.88 -9.32
N ALA A 114 19.66 -3.03 -8.99
CA ALA A 114 19.80 -3.46 -7.60
C ALA A 114 20.66 -2.50 -6.78
N ASP A 115 21.70 -1.93 -7.38
CA ASP A 115 22.62 -0.98 -6.71
C ASP A 115 21.91 0.32 -6.33
N GLU A 116 21.04 0.85 -7.21
CA GLU A 116 20.20 2.00 -6.91
C GLU A 116 19.30 1.72 -5.70
N ARG A 117 18.70 0.53 -5.66
CA ARG A 117 17.85 0.11 -4.54
C ARG A 117 18.65 -0.02 -3.24
N CYS A 118 19.82 -0.65 -3.26
CA CYS A 118 20.67 -0.81 -2.09
C CYS A 118 21.12 0.55 -1.54
N MET A 119 21.64 1.42 -2.41
CA MET A 119 22.06 2.78 -2.03
C MET A 119 20.90 3.58 -1.44
N LEU A 120 19.70 3.52 -2.06
CA LEU A 120 18.53 4.20 -1.52
C LEU A 120 18.11 3.64 -0.16
N ALA A 121 18.14 2.31 0.00
CA ALA A 121 17.78 1.66 1.25
C ALA A 121 18.71 2.03 2.40
N ASP A 122 20.01 2.20 2.14
CA ASP A 122 20.97 2.60 3.17
C ASP A 122 20.74 4.06 3.60
N ILE A 123 20.56 4.99 2.65
CA ILE A 123 20.24 6.40 2.97
C ILE A 123 18.96 6.51 3.80
N ILE A 124 17.92 5.76 3.42
CA ILE A 124 16.66 5.76 4.15
C ILE A 124 16.82 5.11 5.53
N ARG A 125 17.61 4.04 5.65
CA ARG A 125 17.88 3.37 6.92
C ARG A 125 18.59 4.31 7.90
N ASP A 126 19.59 5.05 7.47
CA ASP A 126 20.31 5.99 8.32
C ASP A 126 19.36 7.07 8.86
N SER A 127 18.53 7.63 7.98
CA SER A 127 17.50 8.62 8.37
C SER A 127 16.47 8.05 9.34
N TRP A 128 16.10 6.78 9.17
CA TRP A 128 15.18 6.08 10.06
C TRP A 128 15.79 5.86 11.45
N LEU A 129 17.05 5.47 11.53
CA LEU A 129 17.76 5.28 12.80
C LEU A 129 17.81 6.59 13.58
N THR A 130 18.20 7.70 12.94
CA THR A 130 18.18 9.02 13.58
C THR A 130 16.78 9.41 14.06
N LEU A 131 15.73 9.15 13.27
CA LEU A 131 14.35 9.43 13.67
C LEU A 131 13.92 8.57 14.87
N ARG A 132 14.30 7.29 14.91
CA ARG A 132 14.02 6.40 16.04
C ARG A 132 14.74 6.83 17.31
N GLU A 133 16.03 7.13 17.21
CA GLU A 133 16.87 7.54 18.35
C GLU A 133 16.41 8.86 18.97
N SER A 134 15.76 9.72 18.19
CA SER A 134 15.17 10.97 18.70
C SER A 134 14.01 10.78 19.68
N GLY A 135 13.42 9.58 19.80
CA GLY A 135 12.24 9.31 20.62
C GLY A 135 10.93 9.91 20.07
N THR A 136 10.96 10.63 18.94
CA THR A 136 9.80 11.35 18.39
C THR A 136 8.63 10.42 18.02
N LEU A 137 8.87 9.12 17.87
CA LEU A 137 7.84 8.13 17.50
C LEU A 137 7.04 7.59 18.69
N GLU A 138 7.52 7.79 19.92
CA GLU A 138 6.92 7.22 21.11
C GLU A 138 5.55 7.85 21.40
N GLY A 139 4.59 7.01 21.77
CA GLY A 139 3.22 7.44 22.06
C GLY A 139 2.38 7.88 20.84
N LYS A 140 2.96 7.99 19.65
CA LYS A 140 2.24 8.39 18.43
C LYS A 140 1.43 7.25 17.83
N SER A 141 0.21 7.58 17.41
CA SER A 141 -0.63 6.72 16.57
C SER A 141 -0.03 6.49 15.18
N THR A 142 -0.49 5.46 14.47
CA THR A 142 -0.11 5.20 13.07
C THR A 142 -0.40 6.39 12.15
N ALA A 143 -1.49 7.11 12.39
CA ALA A 143 -1.85 8.31 11.65
C ALA A 143 -0.82 9.43 11.83
N GLU A 144 -0.45 9.73 13.08
CA GLU A 144 0.53 10.75 13.42
C GLU A 144 1.93 10.39 12.91
N LYS A 145 2.33 9.12 13.05
CA LYS A 145 3.57 8.59 12.48
C LYS A 145 3.60 8.76 10.97
N SER A 146 2.50 8.46 10.26
CA SER A 146 2.42 8.65 8.81
C SER A 146 2.61 10.12 8.38
N VAL A 147 2.04 11.07 9.13
CA VAL A 147 2.25 12.50 8.88
C VAL A 147 3.70 12.89 9.11
N LEU A 148 4.30 12.41 10.21
CA LEU A 148 5.71 12.64 10.51
C LEU A 148 6.63 12.08 9.41
N PHE A 149 6.43 10.84 8.97
CA PHE A 149 7.20 10.21 7.89
C PHE A 149 7.10 11.02 6.59
N GLN A 150 5.92 11.55 6.26
CA GLN A 150 5.76 12.43 5.12
C GLN A 150 6.48 13.77 5.31
N ALA A 151 6.54 14.30 6.54
CA ALA A 151 7.22 15.54 6.87
C ALA A 151 8.75 15.39 6.96
N THR A 152 9.28 14.19 7.24
CA THR A 152 10.73 13.95 7.29
C THR A 152 11.37 14.24 5.93
N ASN A 153 12.45 15.02 5.94
CA ASN A 153 13.28 15.21 4.75
C ASN A 153 14.45 14.24 4.78
N ILE A 154 14.70 13.61 3.65
CA ILE A 154 15.91 12.83 3.44
C ILE A 154 16.61 13.52 2.29
N ASP A 155 17.81 14.01 2.55
CA ASP A 155 18.62 14.66 1.54
C ASP A 155 19.24 13.57 0.66
N PHE A 156 18.58 13.30 -0.46
CA PHE A 156 19.15 12.43 -1.47
C PHE A 156 20.24 13.22 -2.20
N PRO A 157 21.46 12.68 -2.36
CA PRO A 157 22.66 13.40 -2.84
C PRO A 157 22.60 13.97 -4.27
N LEU A 158 21.41 14.02 -4.88
CA LEU A 158 21.17 14.49 -6.24
C LEU A 158 20.00 15.48 -6.36
N PHE A 159 19.28 15.85 -5.27
CA PHE A 159 18.05 16.66 -5.38
C PHE A 159 17.83 17.69 -4.27
N HIS A 160 17.46 18.91 -4.70
CA HIS A 160 16.74 19.90 -3.90
C HIS A 160 15.46 20.27 -4.65
N GLN A 161 14.30 19.80 -4.18
CA GLN A 161 13.01 20.30 -4.65
C GLN A 161 12.21 20.86 -3.48
N ALA A 162 11.65 22.04 -3.68
CA ALA A 162 10.70 22.65 -2.76
C ALA A 162 9.41 21.80 -2.69
N ARG A 163 8.90 21.62 -1.48
CA ARG A 163 7.69 20.86 -1.21
C ARG A 163 6.47 21.73 -1.51
N ASP A 164 5.60 21.26 -2.39
CA ASP A 164 4.20 21.67 -2.30
C ASP A 164 3.46 20.72 -1.36
N PRO A 165 2.92 21.19 -0.23
CA PRO A 165 2.11 20.36 0.64
C PRO A 165 0.86 19.93 -0.12
N VAL A 166 0.80 18.67 -0.55
CA VAL A 166 -0.38 18.10 -1.19
C VAL A 166 -1.48 17.96 -0.14
N VAL A 167 -2.39 18.93 -0.08
CA VAL A 167 -3.57 18.86 0.77
C VAL A 167 -4.55 17.85 0.17
N ARG A 168 -4.82 16.78 0.91
CA ARG A 168 -5.82 15.77 0.52
C ARG A 168 -7.20 16.22 1.03
N VAL A 169 -8.10 16.50 0.10
CA VAL A 169 -9.47 17.01 0.37
C VAL A 169 -10.49 16.03 -0.19
N ASP A 170 -11.59 15.82 0.53
CA ASP A 170 -12.80 15.24 -0.04
C ASP A 170 -13.58 16.35 -0.76
N PHE A 171 -13.48 16.38 -2.08
CA PHE A 171 -14.15 17.40 -2.89
C PHE A 171 -15.68 17.35 -2.83
N ARG A 172 -16.28 16.27 -2.29
CA ARG A 172 -17.74 16.20 -2.10
C ARG A 172 -18.20 16.96 -0.87
N THR A 173 -17.41 16.93 0.20
CA THR A 173 -17.74 17.60 1.47
C THR A 173 -16.97 18.91 1.66
N GLY A 174 -15.91 19.14 0.88
CA GLY A 174 -15.00 20.27 1.05
C GLY A 174 -14.06 20.12 2.24
N GLU A 175 -14.05 18.96 2.90
CA GLU A 175 -13.30 18.75 4.13
C GLU A 175 -11.93 18.10 3.88
N ARG A 176 -10.97 18.42 4.74
CA ARG A 176 -9.66 17.79 4.72
C ARG A 176 -9.78 16.32 5.14
N LEU A 177 -9.23 15.42 4.33
CA LEU A 177 -9.22 13.99 4.66
C LEU A 177 -8.15 13.72 5.72
N CYS A 178 -8.60 13.29 6.89
CA CYS A 178 -7.73 12.76 7.95
C CYS A 178 -7.42 11.28 7.71
N ALA A 179 -6.28 10.80 8.20
CA ALA A 179 -5.86 9.40 8.03
C ALA A 179 -6.91 8.38 8.53
N GLU A 180 -7.59 8.71 9.62
CA GLU A 180 -8.58 7.85 10.29
C GLU A 180 -10.00 8.05 9.75
N SER A 181 -10.22 9.09 8.95
CA SER A 181 -11.54 9.39 8.38
C SER A 181 -12.04 8.22 7.51
N PRO A 182 -13.36 7.94 7.48
CA PRO A 182 -13.91 6.95 6.57
C PRO A 182 -13.56 7.27 5.11
N CYS A 183 -13.12 6.28 4.36
CA CYS A 183 -12.73 6.50 2.97
C CYS A 183 -13.95 6.75 2.08
N PHE A 184 -13.94 7.87 1.35
CA PHE A 184 -14.98 8.30 0.41
C PHE A 184 -15.26 7.32 -0.75
N CYS A 185 -14.36 6.37 -1.02
CA CYS A 185 -14.53 5.41 -2.11
C CYS A 185 -15.61 4.34 -1.85
N GLY A 186 -16.23 4.35 -0.67
CA GLY A 186 -17.31 3.43 -0.32
C GLY A 186 -16.85 2.08 0.23
N SER A 187 -15.55 1.86 0.44
CA SER A 187 -15.00 0.63 1.03
C SER A 187 -15.44 0.39 2.48
N GLY A 188 -15.75 1.46 3.22
CA GLY A 188 -16.00 1.42 4.67
C GLY A 188 -14.74 1.20 5.50
N LEU A 189 -13.56 1.45 4.92
CA LEU A 189 -12.25 1.40 5.59
C LEU A 189 -11.77 2.82 5.92
N PRO A 190 -10.87 3.00 6.90
CA PRO A 190 -10.16 4.26 7.10
C PRO A 190 -9.41 4.70 5.84
N PHE A 191 -9.26 5.99 5.64
CA PHE A 191 -8.61 6.57 4.47
C PHE A 191 -7.18 6.05 4.29
N LEU A 192 -6.37 6.05 5.35
CA LEU A 192 -4.99 5.56 5.35
C LEU A 192 -4.90 4.05 5.05
N ALA A 193 -5.93 3.27 5.35
CA ALA A 193 -5.99 1.84 5.03
C ALA A 193 -6.62 1.55 3.64
N CYS A 194 -6.93 2.58 2.85
CA CYS A 194 -7.65 2.45 1.59
C CYS A 194 -7.08 3.34 0.48
N CYS A 195 -7.77 4.42 0.09
CA CYS A 195 -7.29 5.32 -0.98
C CYS A 195 -6.02 6.09 -0.59
N GLY A 196 -5.81 6.33 0.70
CA GLY A 196 -4.68 7.08 1.23
C GLY A 196 -3.46 6.23 1.56
N ARG A 197 -3.53 4.91 1.32
CA ARG A 197 -2.50 3.94 1.71
C ARG A 197 -1.13 4.22 1.10
N THR A 198 -0.11 3.78 1.80
CA THR A 198 1.25 3.69 1.27
C THR A 198 1.36 2.43 0.41
N PRO A 199 1.86 2.51 -0.84
CA PRO A 199 2.14 1.30 -1.62
C PRO A 199 3.26 0.51 -0.94
N GLY A 200 3.17 -0.81 -0.94
CA GLY A 200 4.23 -1.63 -0.37
C GLY A 200 5.37 -1.91 -1.33
N GLU A 201 6.40 -2.61 -0.85
CA GLU A 201 7.62 -2.90 -1.58
C GLU A 201 7.36 -3.63 -2.91
N ASP A 202 6.58 -4.72 -2.93
CA ASP A 202 6.28 -5.45 -4.17
C ASP A 202 5.56 -4.60 -5.22
N GLU A 203 4.82 -3.57 -4.80
CA GLU A 203 4.15 -2.65 -5.71
C GLU A 203 5.12 -1.59 -6.27
N LEU A 204 6.09 -1.14 -5.46
CA LEU A 204 7.14 -0.21 -5.87
C LEU A 204 8.14 -0.87 -6.82
N GLU A 205 8.46 -2.14 -6.59
CA GLU A 205 9.34 -2.93 -7.45
C GLU A 205 8.72 -3.21 -8.82
N THR A 206 7.43 -3.51 -8.86
CA THR A 206 6.70 -3.78 -10.10
C THR A 206 6.18 -2.51 -10.79
N GLY A 207 6.31 -1.36 -10.14
CA GLY A 207 5.88 -0.06 -10.63
C GLY A 207 4.39 0.16 -10.77
N PHE A 208 3.61 -0.54 -9.96
CA PHE A 208 2.16 -0.39 -9.87
C PHE A 208 1.77 0.40 -8.60
N PHE A 209 1.91 1.73 -8.56
CA PHE A 209 1.59 2.55 -7.37
C PHE A 209 1.22 4.03 -7.60
#